data_AF-A0A2W5X9X5-F1
#
_entry.id   AF-A0A2W5X9X5-F1
#
_cell.length_a   1.000
_cell.length_b   1.000
_cell.length_c   1.000
_cell.angle_alpha   90.00
_cell.angle_beta   90.00
_cell.angle_gamma   90.00
#
_symmetry.space_group_name_H-M   'P 1'
#
loop_
_entity.id
_entity.type
_entity.pdbx_description
1 polymer ?
#
loop_
_entity_poly.entity_id
_entity_poly.type
_entity_poly.pdbx_seq_one_letter_code
_entity_poly.pdbx_strand_id
1 'polypeptide(L)'
;MVPRCKVHERRVMRKWETVDLGIYAKALPLLAKNPVIAVFPLLAALIGIALGFLNGPLFGQLGGFDFGITGLITNLLQGFAFGLAILAAEDAWRSGKARFASTWDEGKRKAGSILLAALGFTFVLFAASLVAGYFGPLGIVLIALVLFFLIYTIPAAAIGGIPGAAALSVSIQKVRGNPLAAAVLCIVALLLYFYLLSLMLPYVVDWTATFAPYVLAAARALVIAYLALVFARQYDEVSFFRRY
;
A
#
# COMPACT_ATOMS: atom_id res chain seq x y z
N MET A 1 -46.72 4.70 -22.08
CA MET A 1 -45.25 4.81 -21.93
C MET A 1 -44.95 5.13 -20.48
N VAL A 2 -44.38 4.18 -19.73
CA VAL A 2 -44.09 4.33 -18.29
C VAL A 2 -42.60 4.66 -18.11
N PRO A 3 -42.22 5.70 -17.35
CA PRO A 3 -40.82 6.09 -17.18
C PRO A 3 -40.10 5.10 -16.25
N ARG A 4 -39.33 4.17 -16.82
CA ARG A 4 -38.53 3.17 -16.10
C ARG A 4 -37.21 3.70 -15.51
N CYS A 5 -37.03 5.01 -15.34
CA CYS A 5 -35.71 5.56 -14.95
C CYS A 5 -35.49 5.70 -13.43
N LYS A 6 -36.54 5.84 -12.61
CA LYS A 6 -36.37 6.23 -11.19
C LYS A 6 -36.04 5.09 -10.20
N VAL A 7 -36.13 3.83 -10.62
CA VAL A 7 -35.89 2.67 -9.72
C VAL A 7 -34.42 2.26 -9.68
N HIS A 8 -33.67 2.49 -10.75
CA HIS A 8 -32.24 2.19 -10.80
C HIS A 8 -31.42 3.18 -9.96
N GLU A 9 -31.76 4.47 -10.01
CA GLU A 9 -31.12 5.53 -9.22
C GLU A 9 -31.18 5.27 -7.70
N ARG A 10 -32.32 4.78 -7.18
CA ARG A 10 -32.45 4.51 -5.73
C ARG A 10 -31.64 3.30 -5.25
N ARG A 11 -31.41 2.29 -6.10
CA ARG A 11 -30.50 1.18 -5.75
C ARG A 11 -29.04 1.60 -5.79
N VAL A 12 -28.68 2.48 -6.72
CA VAL A 12 -27.33 3.04 -6.79
C VAL A 12 -27.08 3.93 -5.57
N MET A 13 -28.03 4.78 -5.18
CA MET A 13 -27.97 5.67 -4.00
C MET A 13 -27.89 4.94 -2.64
N ARG A 14 -28.37 3.70 -2.52
CA ARG A 14 -28.25 2.91 -1.27
C ARG A 14 -26.93 2.14 -1.15
N LYS A 15 -26.18 1.98 -2.24
CA LYS A 15 -24.89 1.28 -2.26
C LYS A 15 -23.75 2.14 -1.67
N TRP A 16 -24.02 3.40 -1.36
CA TRP A 16 -23.07 4.36 -0.80
C TRP A 16 -22.81 4.19 0.69
N GLU A 17 -23.62 3.41 1.41
CA GLU A 17 -23.50 3.26 2.87
C GLU A 17 -22.88 1.93 3.32
N THR A 18 -22.91 0.89 2.50
CA THR A 18 -22.40 -0.41 2.91
C THR A 18 -20.99 -0.62 2.39
N VAL A 19 -20.01 -0.56 3.29
CA VAL A 19 -18.67 -1.10 3.03
C VAL A 19 -18.82 -2.55 2.60
N ASP A 20 -18.38 -2.88 1.38
CA ASP A 20 -18.36 -4.27 0.93
C ASP A 20 -17.22 -5.02 1.64
N LEU A 21 -17.51 -5.50 2.85
CA LEU A 21 -16.60 -6.34 3.61
C LEU A 21 -16.27 -7.66 2.89
N GLY A 22 -17.07 -8.04 1.88
CA GLY A 22 -16.82 -9.21 1.04
C GLY A 22 -15.55 -9.09 0.21
N ILE A 23 -15.05 -7.88 -0.05
CA ILE A 23 -13.78 -7.65 -0.76
C ILE A 23 -12.61 -8.31 -0.02
N TYR A 24 -12.57 -8.16 1.31
CA TYR A 24 -11.51 -8.70 2.16
C TYR A 24 -11.47 -10.23 2.11
N ALA A 25 -12.64 -10.88 2.19
CA ALA A 25 -12.72 -12.34 2.08
C ALA A 25 -12.38 -12.85 0.67
N LYS A 26 -12.80 -12.15 -0.39
CA LYS A 26 -12.53 -12.53 -1.79
C LYS A 26 -11.07 -12.31 -2.19
N ALA A 27 -10.34 -11.42 -1.52
CA ALA A 27 -8.92 -11.19 -1.80
C ALA A 27 -8.05 -12.42 -1.48
N LEU A 28 -8.38 -13.21 -0.44
CA LEU A 28 -7.62 -14.40 -0.05
C LEU A 28 -7.53 -15.48 -1.16
N PRO A 29 -8.65 -16.00 -1.71
CA PRO A 29 -8.56 -16.99 -2.79
C PRO A 29 -7.98 -16.41 -4.08
N LEU A 30 -8.11 -15.10 -4.30
CA LEU A 30 -7.52 -14.44 -5.46
C LEU A 30 -6.00 -14.36 -5.35
N LEU A 31 -5.47 -14.08 -4.15
CA LEU A 31 -4.04 -14.11 -3.86
C LEU A 31 -3.47 -15.52 -4.03
N ALA A 32 -4.17 -16.54 -3.51
CA ALA A 32 -3.74 -17.93 -3.65
C ALA A 32 -3.64 -18.39 -5.11
N LYS A 33 -4.54 -17.90 -5.98
CA LYS A 33 -4.49 -18.17 -7.43
C LYS A 33 -3.42 -17.37 -8.17
N ASN A 34 -2.94 -16.27 -7.58
CA ASN A 34 -2.05 -15.31 -8.24
C ASN A 34 -0.84 -14.97 -7.35
N PRO A 35 0.08 -15.93 -7.11
CA PRO A 35 1.26 -15.69 -6.27
C PRO A 35 2.18 -14.60 -6.85
N VAL A 36 2.05 -14.29 -8.14
CA VAL A 36 2.78 -13.21 -8.83
C VAL A 36 2.62 -11.85 -8.11
N ILE A 37 1.48 -11.59 -7.48
CA ILE A 37 1.24 -10.32 -6.76
C ILE A 37 2.24 -10.15 -5.59
N ALA A 38 2.64 -11.25 -4.95
CA ALA A 38 3.60 -11.24 -3.85
C ALA A 38 5.07 -11.18 -4.32
N VAL A 39 5.35 -11.39 -5.60
CA VAL A 39 6.73 -11.40 -6.13
C VAL A 39 7.37 -10.01 -6.00
N PHE A 40 6.67 -8.93 -6.35
CA PHE A 40 7.26 -7.57 -6.27
C PHE A 40 7.57 -7.15 -4.83
N PRO A 41 6.63 -7.27 -3.86
CA PRO A 41 6.93 -6.99 -2.46
C PRO A 41 8.04 -7.88 -1.90
N LEU A 42 8.10 -9.16 -2.30
CA LEU A 42 9.14 -10.08 -1.87
C LEU A 42 10.52 -9.65 -2.36
N LEU A 43 10.65 -9.32 -3.65
CA LEU A 43 11.90 -8.82 -4.22
C LEU A 43 12.35 -7.54 -3.52
N ALA A 44 11.45 -6.60 -3.26
CA ALA A 44 11.78 -5.38 -2.53
C ALA A 44 12.22 -5.66 -1.08
N ALA A 45 11.58 -6.61 -0.40
CA ALA A 45 11.98 -7.02 0.94
C ALA A 45 13.37 -7.68 0.95
N LEU A 46 13.66 -8.56 -0.02
CA LEU A 46 14.97 -9.20 -0.17
C LEU A 46 16.08 -8.21 -0.50
N ILE A 47 15.82 -7.24 -1.37
CA ILE A 47 16.76 -6.15 -1.66
C ILE A 47 16.96 -5.30 -0.40
N GLY A 48 15.91 -4.99 0.35
CA GLY A 48 16.02 -4.28 1.63
C GLY A 48 16.91 -5.01 2.64
N ILE A 49 16.79 -6.34 2.74
CA ILE A 49 17.69 -7.18 3.55
C ILE A 49 19.13 -7.08 3.04
N ALA A 50 19.35 -7.21 1.74
CA ALA A 50 20.69 -7.10 1.15
C ALA A 50 21.33 -5.73 1.41
N LEU A 51 20.57 -4.65 1.26
CA LEU A 51 21.02 -3.28 1.60
C LEU A 51 21.34 -3.15 3.09
N GLY A 52 20.56 -3.79 3.96
CA GLY A 52 20.84 -3.86 5.40
C GLY A 52 22.19 -4.51 5.71
N PHE A 53 22.53 -5.62 5.03
CA PHE A 53 23.84 -6.26 5.18
C PHE A 53 24.99 -5.43 4.62
N LEU A 54 24.76 -4.67 3.55
CA LEU A 54 25.75 -3.80 2.93
C LEU A 54 26.05 -2.54 3.76
N ASN A 55 25.08 -2.05 4.54
CA ASN A 55 25.26 -0.87 5.40
C ASN A 55 26.35 -1.03 6.47
N GLY A 56 26.55 -2.23 7.02
CA GLY A 56 27.57 -2.46 8.05
C GLY A 56 29.01 -2.23 7.54
N PRO A 57 29.41 -2.89 6.43
CA PRO A 57 30.78 -2.77 5.90
C PRO A 57 31.05 -1.55 5.02
N LEU A 58 30.07 -1.09 4.22
CA LEU A 58 30.28 -0.02 3.21
C LEU A 58 29.97 1.39 3.73
N PHE A 59 29.07 1.50 4.72
CA PHE A 59 28.53 2.76 5.21
C PHE A 59 28.74 2.90 6.74
N GLY A 60 29.62 2.10 7.34
CA GLY A 60 29.92 2.18 8.78
C GLY A 60 30.74 3.41 9.19
N GLN A 61 31.18 4.24 8.23
CA GLN A 61 32.13 5.34 8.49
C GLN A 61 31.53 6.77 8.42
N LEU A 62 30.31 6.99 7.90
CA LEU A 62 29.75 8.36 7.78
C LEU A 62 28.60 8.67 8.77
N GLY A 63 28.27 7.76 9.69
CA GLY A 63 27.35 8.01 10.80
C GLY A 63 25.86 8.11 10.41
N GLY A 64 25.05 8.84 11.19
CA GLY A 64 23.57 8.88 11.08
C GLY A 64 22.98 9.35 9.74
N PHE A 65 23.81 9.90 8.84
CA PHE A 65 23.43 10.25 7.47
C PHE A 65 23.19 9.01 6.59
N ASP A 66 23.95 7.93 6.82
CA ASP A 66 23.86 6.69 6.05
C ASP A 66 22.55 5.93 6.33
N PHE A 67 22.10 5.96 7.58
CA PHE A 67 20.79 5.41 7.96
C PHE A 67 19.64 6.13 7.26
N GLY A 68 19.79 7.43 6.97
CA GLY A 68 18.77 8.24 6.28
C GLY A 68 18.63 7.86 4.81
N ILE A 69 19.73 7.78 4.06
CA ILE A 69 19.71 7.50 2.61
C ILE A 69 19.27 6.06 2.34
N THR A 70 19.85 5.07 3.03
CA THR A 70 19.46 3.68 2.80
C THR A 70 18.01 3.42 3.24
N GLY A 71 17.56 4.08 4.31
CA GLY A 71 16.15 4.07 4.72
C GLY A 71 15.23 4.66 3.66
N LEU A 72 15.60 5.80 3.08
CA LEU A 72 14.86 6.43 1.99
C LEU A 72 14.77 5.53 0.75
N ILE A 73 15.91 4.99 0.29
CA ILE A 73 15.96 4.08 -0.87
C ILE A 73 15.07 2.85 -0.62
N THR A 74 15.17 2.27 0.57
CA THR A 74 14.35 1.10 0.95
C THR A 74 12.86 1.44 0.95
N ASN A 75 12.47 2.61 1.47
CA ASN A 75 11.07 3.07 1.46
C ASN A 75 10.56 3.34 0.04
N LEU A 76 11.38 3.94 -0.82
CA LEU A 76 11.04 4.16 -2.24
C LEU A 76 10.87 2.85 -2.99
N LEU A 77 11.77 1.89 -2.76
CA LEU A 77 11.69 0.56 -3.36
C LEU A 77 10.44 -0.18 -2.91
N GLN A 78 10.10 -0.12 -1.61
CA GLN A 78 8.89 -0.72 -1.07
C GLN A 78 7.62 -0.06 -1.61
N GLY A 79 7.61 1.28 -1.72
CA GLY A 79 6.50 2.02 -2.32
C GLY A 79 6.31 1.69 -3.79
N PHE A 80 7.40 1.55 -4.55
CA PHE A 80 7.36 1.13 -5.94
C PHE A 80 6.85 -0.30 -6.09
N ALA A 81 7.38 -1.24 -5.31
CA ALA A 81 6.93 -2.62 -5.30
C ALA A 81 5.46 -2.76 -4.88
N PHE A 82 4.99 -1.94 -3.94
CA PHE A 82 3.58 -1.87 -3.60
C PHE A 82 2.72 -1.35 -4.76
N GLY A 83 3.19 -0.33 -5.49
CA GLY A 83 2.55 0.14 -6.73
C GLY A 83 2.46 -0.96 -7.81
N LEU A 84 3.52 -1.73 -8.02
CA LEU A 84 3.51 -2.88 -8.93
C LEU A 84 2.56 -4.00 -8.46
N ALA A 85 2.53 -4.27 -7.15
CA ALA A 85 1.60 -5.23 -6.57
C ALA A 85 0.14 -4.78 -6.78
N ILE A 86 -0.15 -3.47 -6.68
CA ILE A 86 -1.48 -2.91 -6.96
C ILE A 86 -1.86 -3.10 -8.44
N LEU A 87 -0.93 -2.88 -9.37
CA LEU A 87 -1.18 -3.13 -10.81
C LEU A 87 -1.46 -4.63 -11.08
N ALA A 88 -0.64 -5.53 -10.53
CA ALA A 88 -0.89 -6.97 -10.63
C ALA A 88 -2.24 -7.38 -10.01
N ALA A 89 -2.60 -6.76 -8.89
CA ALA A 89 -3.88 -6.95 -8.22
C ALA A 89 -5.07 -6.47 -9.07
N GLU A 90 -4.95 -5.33 -9.74
CA GLU A 90 -5.96 -4.80 -10.65
C GLU A 90 -6.20 -5.76 -11.83
N ASP A 91 -5.12 -6.26 -12.45
CA ASP A 91 -5.19 -7.28 -13.50
C ASP A 91 -5.87 -8.57 -13.01
N ALA A 92 -5.55 -9.01 -11.79
CA ALA A 92 -6.18 -10.18 -11.18
C ALA A 92 -7.67 -9.98 -10.92
N TRP A 93 -8.10 -8.79 -10.48
CA TRP A 93 -9.52 -8.49 -10.29
C TRP A 93 -10.29 -8.42 -11.61
N ARG A 94 -9.67 -7.90 -12.68
CA ARG A 94 -10.31 -7.74 -14.00
C ARG A 94 -10.39 -9.03 -14.79
N SER A 95 -9.30 -9.81 -14.79
CA SER A 95 -9.15 -10.98 -15.67
C SER A 95 -9.09 -12.32 -14.93
N GLY A 96 -9.07 -12.30 -13.60
CA GLY A 96 -8.86 -13.48 -12.76
C GLY A 96 -7.41 -13.95 -12.71
N LYS A 97 -6.50 -13.38 -13.50
CA LYS A 97 -5.08 -13.79 -13.59
C LYS A 97 -4.13 -12.58 -13.64
N ALA A 98 -3.12 -12.56 -12.79
CA ALA A 98 -2.01 -11.60 -12.88
C ALA A 98 -0.89 -12.14 -13.76
N ARG A 99 -0.29 -11.31 -14.62
CA ARG A 99 0.86 -11.68 -15.46
C ARG A 99 2.05 -10.79 -15.14
N PHE A 100 3.15 -11.40 -14.73
CA PHE A 100 4.36 -10.67 -14.31
C PHE A 100 4.89 -9.73 -15.41
N ALA A 101 5.00 -10.23 -16.65
CA ALA A 101 5.58 -9.47 -17.75
C ALA A 101 4.79 -8.19 -18.09
N SER A 102 3.45 -8.29 -18.17
CA SER A 102 2.61 -7.12 -18.46
C SER A 102 2.65 -6.10 -17.33
N THR A 103 2.55 -6.57 -16.07
CA THR A 103 2.64 -5.69 -14.91
C THR A 103 3.99 -5.00 -14.84
N TRP A 104 5.08 -5.69 -15.16
CA TRP A 104 6.42 -5.10 -15.19
C TRP A 104 6.57 -4.03 -16.28
N ASP A 105 6.08 -4.31 -17.49
CA ASP A 105 6.15 -3.35 -18.60
C ASP A 105 5.30 -2.11 -18.34
N GLU A 106 4.11 -2.26 -17.79
CA GLU A 106 3.28 -1.14 -17.35
C GLU A 106 3.92 -0.38 -16.19
N GLY A 107 4.47 -1.12 -15.22
CA GLY A 107 5.20 -0.59 -14.08
C GLY A 107 6.36 0.31 -14.49
N LYS A 108 7.16 -0.10 -15.47
CA LYS A 108 8.26 0.72 -16.03
C LYS A 108 7.76 2.03 -16.62
N ARG A 109 6.64 2.00 -17.35
CA ARG A 109 6.04 3.21 -17.94
C ARG A 109 5.53 4.18 -16.87
N LYS A 110 5.04 3.65 -15.75
CA LYS A 110 4.52 4.42 -14.61
C LYS A 110 5.54 4.61 -13.47
N ALA A 111 6.80 4.22 -13.67
CA ALA A 111 7.77 4.20 -12.57
C ALA A 111 7.99 5.58 -11.96
N GLY A 112 8.10 6.62 -12.79
CA GLY A 112 8.25 8.00 -12.32
C GLY A 112 7.09 8.49 -11.47
N SER A 113 5.84 8.19 -11.85
CA SER A 113 4.67 8.63 -11.07
C SER A 113 4.58 7.87 -9.74
N ILE A 114 4.81 6.56 -9.74
CA ILE A 114 4.78 5.73 -8.54
C ILE A 114 5.91 6.13 -7.57
N LEU A 115 7.14 6.32 -8.06
CA LEU A 115 8.27 6.72 -7.23
C LEU A 115 8.09 8.12 -6.65
N LEU A 116 7.60 9.08 -7.44
CA LEU A 116 7.32 10.43 -6.94
C LEU A 116 6.19 10.42 -5.90
N ALA A 117 5.17 9.58 -6.08
CA ALA A 117 4.11 9.38 -5.10
C ALA A 117 4.63 8.75 -3.80
N ALA A 118 5.49 7.72 -3.90
CA ALA A 118 6.14 7.10 -2.76
C ALA A 118 7.07 8.08 -2.02
N LEU A 119 7.79 8.93 -2.76
CA LEU A 119 8.63 9.99 -2.20
C LEU A 119 7.79 11.02 -1.45
N GLY A 120 6.73 11.52 -2.07
CA GLY A 120 5.80 12.47 -1.44
C GLY A 120 5.15 11.88 -0.19
N PHE A 121 4.70 10.62 -0.26
CA PHE A 121 4.17 9.89 0.88
C PHE A 121 5.18 9.81 2.01
N THR A 122 6.41 9.36 1.72
CA THR A 122 7.49 9.21 2.70
C THR A 122 7.84 10.56 3.34
N PHE A 123 7.92 11.62 2.53
CA PHE A 123 8.23 12.97 3.00
C PHE A 123 7.17 13.51 3.96
N VAL A 124 5.88 13.38 3.63
CA VAL A 124 4.81 13.84 4.51
C VAL A 124 4.78 13.02 5.81
N LEU A 125 5.03 11.71 5.73
CA LEU A 125 5.09 10.83 6.90
C LEU A 125 6.30 11.17 7.80
N PHE A 126 7.44 11.50 7.20
CA PHE A 126 8.62 11.98 7.91
C PHE A 126 8.33 13.32 8.62
N ALA A 127 7.76 14.30 7.92
CA ALA A 127 7.35 15.58 8.52
C ALA A 127 6.35 15.37 9.67
N ALA A 128 5.35 14.49 9.47
CA ALA A 128 4.39 14.13 10.50
C ALA A 128 5.06 13.48 11.71
N SER A 129 6.09 12.66 11.50
CA SER A 129 6.86 12.02 12.58
C SER A 129 7.69 13.03 13.38
N LEU A 130 8.30 14.02 12.71
CA LEU A 130 8.99 15.11 13.38
C LEU A 130 8.03 15.93 14.25
N VAL A 131 6.88 16.30 13.69
CA VAL A 131 5.84 17.05 14.43
C VAL A 131 5.31 16.19 15.60
N ALA A 132 5.03 14.92 15.37
CA ALA A 132 4.57 13.97 16.38
C ALA A 132 5.51 13.87 17.59
N GLY A 133 6.83 13.96 17.36
CA GLY A 133 7.84 13.97 18.42
C GLY A 133 7.63 15.08 19.46
N TYR A 134 7.10 16.23 19.07
CA TYR A 134 6.80 17.34 19.98
C TYR A 134 5.54 17.12 20.83
N PHE A 135 4.63 16.24 20.39
CA PHE A 135 3.36 15.98 21.07
C PHE A 135 3.36 14.70 21.91
N GLY A 136 4.51 14.00 22.00
CA GLY A 136 4.65 12.77 22.77
C GLY A 136 3.66 11.68 22.31
N PRO A 137 2.96 10.98 23.22
CA PRO A 137 2.04 9.90 22.86
C PRO A 137 0.91 10.30 21.91
N LEU A 138 0.47 11.58 21.94
CA LEU A 138 -0.56 12.09 21.04
C LEU A 138 -0.08 12.18 19.58
N GLY A 139 1.24 12.17 19.35
CA GLY A 139 1.83 12.14 18.02
C GLY A 139 1.42 10.91 17.19
N ILE A 140 1.07 9.79 17.83
CA ILE A 140 0.57 8.59 17.13
C ILE A 140 -0.75 8.88 16.40
N VAL A 141 -1.63 9.69 17.01
CA VAL A 141 -2.91 10.08 16.40
C VAL A 141 -2.66 10.90 15.14
N LEU A 142 -1.67 11.81 15.17
CA LEU A 142 -1.29 12.61 14.01
C LEU A 142 -0.77 11.73 12.86
N ILE A 143 0.09 10.76 13.17
CA ILE A 143 0.61 9.81 12.16
C ILE A 143 -0.53 8.98 11.56
N ALA A 144 -1.43 8.46 12.40
CA ALA A 144 -2.60 7.69 11.94
C ALA A 144 -3.52 8.53 11.04
N LEU A 145 -3.72 9.81 11.38
CA LEU A 145 -4.51 10.74 10.57
C LEU A 145 -3.86 11.04 9.22
N VAL A 146 -2.54 11.21 9.19
CA VAL A 146 -1.78 11.39 7.94
C VAL A 146 -1.87 10.14 7.06
N LEU A 147 -1.69 8.95 7.65
CA LEU A 147 -1.86 7.68 6.94
C LEU A 147 -3.26 7.52 6.37
N PHE A 148 -4.29 7.89 7.13
CA PHE A 148 -5.68 7.86 6.68
C PHE A 148 -5.90 8.74 5.45
N PHE A 149 -5.38 9.98 5.43
CA PHE A 149 -5.55 10.88 4.28
C PHE A 149 -4.70 10.50 3.07
N LEU A 150 -3.55 9.85 3.28
CA LEU A 150 -2.61 9.46 2.22
C LEU A 150 -2.74 8.01 1.76
N ILE A 151 -3.77 7.30 2.24
CA ILE A 151 -3.96 5.88 1.97
C ILE A 151 -4.03 5.57 0.47
N TYR A 152 -4.66 6.44 -0.34
CA TYR A 152 -4.81 6.24 -1.78
C TYR A 152 -3.71 6.87 -2.62
N THR A 153 -2.64 7.42 -2.04
CA THR A 153 -1.59 8.11 -2.80
C THR A 153 -0.90 7.18 -3.81
N ILE A 154 -0.46 5.99 -3.37
CA ILE A 154 0.19 5.02 -4.27
C ILE A 154 -0.80 4.41 -5.28
N PRO A 155 -2.01 3.95 -4.87
CA PRO A 155 -3.04 3.51 -5.81
C PRO A 155 -3.39 4.55 -6.88
N ALA A 156 -3.46 5.84 -6.52
CA ALA A 156 -3.76 6.90 -7.47
C ALA A 156 -2.67 7.08 -8.54
N ALA A 157 -1.40 6.89 -8.17
CA ALA A 157 -0.30 6.92 -9.13
C ALA A 157 -0.23 5.64 -9.97
N ALA A 158 -0.42 4.48 -9.36
CA ALA A 158 -0.32 3.18 -10.02
C ALA A 158 -1.50 2.92 -10.98
N ILE A 159 -2.73 2.94 -10.48
CA ILE A 159 -3.94 2.67 -11.26
C ILE A 159 -4.33 3.92 -12.06
N GLY A 160 -4.49 5.04 -11.37
CA GLY A 160 -4.98 6.29 -11.96
C GLY A 160 -4.00 6.99 -12.88
N GLY A 161 -2.72 6.60 -12.87
CA GLY A 161 -1.67 7.24 -13.69
C GLY A 161 -1.40 8.69 -13.30
N ILE A 162 -1.82 9.12 -12.11
CA ILE A 162 -1.71 10.50 -11.67
C ILE A 162 -0.25 10.80 -11.27
N PRO A 163 0.36 11.90 -11.74
CA PRO A 163 1.73 12.27 -11.36
C PRO A 163 1.84 12.59 -9.87
N GLY A 164 2.95 12.19 -9.23
CA GLY A 164 3.04 11.99 -7.78
C GLY A 164 2.56 13.14 -6.87
N ALA A 165 2.88 14.41 -7.16
CA ALA A 165 2.40 15.52 -6.33
C ALA A 165 0.86 15.68 -6.39
N ALA A 166 0.26 15.42 -7.56
CA ALA A 166 -1.19 15.40 -7.72
C ALA A 166 -1.82 14.14 -7.09
N ALA A 167 -1.08 13.05 -6.93
CA ALA A 167 -1.59 11.83 -6.30
C ALA A 167 -1.90 12.05 -4.80
N LEU A 168 -1.17 12.94 -4.11
CA LEU A 168 -1.44 13.35 -2.73
C LEU A 168 -2.80 14.06 -2.62
N SER A 169 -3.04 15.05 -3.47
CA SER A 169 -4.31 15.81 -3.45
C SER A 169 -5.49 14.94 -3.85
N VAL A 170 -5.31 14.05 -4.83
CA VAL A 170 -6.34 13.07 -5.21
C VAL A 170 -6.64 12.10 -4.08
N SER A 171 -5.64 11.64 -3.33
CA SER A 171 -5.87 10.79 -2.16
C SER A 171 -6.80 11.46 -1.15
N ILE A 172 -6.51 12.72 -0.79
CA ILE A 172 -7.35 13.50 0.14
C ILE A 172 -8.77 13.66 -0.40
N GLN A 173 -8.93 13.95 -1.69
CA GLN A 173 -10.25 14.06 -2.32
C GLN A 173 -11.02 12.74 -2.29
N LYS A 174 -10.35 11.60 -2.53
CA LYS A 174 -10.98 10.27 -2.47
C LYS A 174 -11.39 9.90 -1.06
N VAL A 175 -10.56 10.17 -0.07
CA VAL A 175 -10.88 9.95 1.35
C VAL A 175 -12.09 10.79 1.76
N ARG A 176 -12.13 12.08 1.38
CA ARG A 176 -13.29 12.94 1.67
C ARG A 176 -14.58 12.49 0.97
N GLY A 177 -14.46 11.88 -0.21
CA GLY A 177 -15.59 11.32 -0.95
C GLY A 177 -16.17 10.05 -0.33
N ASN A 178 -15.37 9.24 0.36
CA ASN A 178 -15.82 8.04 1.07
C ASN A 178 -14.97 7.78 2.33
N PRO A 179 -15.22 8.53 3.42
CA PRO A 179 -14.36 8.49 4.60
C PRO A 179 -14.48 7.18 5.36
N LEU A 180 -15.66 6.56 5.36
CA LEU A 180 -15.92 5.33 6.10
C LEU A 180 -15.18 4.15 5.46
N ALA A 181 -15.23 3.99 4.13
CA ALA A 181 -14.45 2.95 3.46
C ALA A 181 -12.95 3.17 3.68
N ALA A 182 -12.46 4.41 3.55
CA ALA A 182 -11.07 4.74 3.82
C ALA A 182 -10.65 4.43 5.27
N ALA A 183 -11.56 4.63 6.24
CA ALA A 183 -11.29 4.35 7.65
C ALA A 183 -11.15 2.86 7.89
N VAL A 184 -12.05 2.03 7.34
CA VAL A 184 -11.95 0.57 7.43
C VAL A 184 -10.65 0.08 6.80
N LEU A 185 -10.28 0.59 5.62
CA LEU A 185 -9.03 0.22 4.96
C LEU A 185 -7.80 0.61 5.79
N CYS A 186 -7.81 1.81 6.38
CA CYS A 186 -6.74 2.29 7.25
C CYS A 186 -6.60 1.40 8.48
N ILE A 187 -7.72 1.08 9.15
CA ILE A 187 -7.74 0.19 10.30
C ILE A 187 -7.20 -1.19 9.93
N VAL A 188 -7.65 -1.78 8.81
CA VAL A 188 -7.16 -3.10 8.36
C VAL A 188 -5.67 -3.06 8.04
N ALA A 189 -5.19 -2.01 7.38
CA ALA A 189 -3.77 -1.84 7.07
C ALA A 189 -2.92 -1.72 8.36
N LEU A 190 -3.37 -0.92 9.33
CA LEU A 190 -2.71 -0.75 10.62
C LEU A 190 -2.73 -2.05 11.43
N LEU A 191 -3.89 -2.72 11.52
CA LEU A 191 -4.03 -3.99 12.22
C LEU A 191 -3.09 -5.05 11.63
N LEU A 192 -3.05 -5.18 10.30
CA LEU A 192 -2.13 -6.12 9.66
C LEU A 192 -0.66 -5.76 9.88
N TYR A 193 -0.32 -4.47 9.88
CA TYR A 193 1.03 -4.01 10.17
C TYR A 193 1.47 -4.32 11.60
N PHE A 194 0.63 -3.96 12.60
CA PHE A 194 0.93 -4.20 14.01
C PHE A 194 0.83 -5.68 14.38
N TYR A 195 -0.11 -6.43 13.79
CA TYR A 195 -0.23 -7.87 13.99
C TYR A 195 0.97 -8.61 13.42
N LEU A 196 1.47 -8.20 12.25
CA LEU A 196 2.72 -8.72 11.73
C LEU A 196 3.84 -8.43 12.72
N LEU A 197 3.99 -7.19 13.18
CA LEU A 197 5.01 -6.80 14.16
C LEU A 197 4.93 -7.63 15.46
N SER A 198 3.74 -7.84 16.02
CA SER A 198 3.55 -8.58 17.27
C SER A 198 3.78 -10.08 17.11
N LEU A 199 3.36 -10.67 16.00
CA LEU A 199 3.69 -12.05 15.66
C LEU A 199 5.20 -12.25 15.55
N MET A 200 5.96 -11.22 15.17
CA MET A 200 7.41 -11.32 14.95
C MET A 200 8.22 -11.26 16.25
N LEU A 201 7.71 -10.57 17.28
CA LEU A 201 8.45 -10.35 18.53
C LEU A 201 8.98 -11.64 19.17
N PRO A 202 8.22 -12.75 19.22
CA PRO A 202 8.71 -14.02 19.78
C PRO A 202 9.72 -14.74 18.86
N TYR A 203 9.53 -14.72 17.54
CA TYR A 203 10.42 -15.45 16.61
C TYR A 203 11.78 -14.79 16.41
N VAL A 204 11.87 -13.47 16.63
CA VAL A 204 13.16 -12.76 16.70
C VAL A 204 14.01 -13.23 17.90
N VAL A 205 13.36 -13.75 18.95
CA VAL A 205 14.02 -14.18 20.18
C VAL A 205 14.44 -15.65 20.13
N ASP A 206 13.68 -16.53 19.46
CA ASP A 206 13.84 -17.99 19.59
C ASP A 206 14.39 -18.74 18.35
N TRP A 207 14.38 -18.16 17.14
CA TRP A 207 14.89 -18.83 15.92
C TRP A 207 16.25 -18.29 15.50
N THR A 208 17.11 -19.16 14.93
CA THR A 208 18.46 -18.83 14.44
C THR A 208 18.47 -17.50 13.66
N ALA A 209 19.26 -16.54 14.12
CA ALA A 209 19.34 -15.16 13.62
C ALA A 209 19.53 -15.04 12.09
N THR A 210 19.98 -16.11 11.43
CA THR A 210 20.21 -16.19 9.98
C THR A 210 18.92 -16.34 9.15
N PHE A 211 17.93 -17.12 9.60
CA PHE A 211 16.74 -17.42 8.78
C PHE A 211 15.54 -16.50 9.07
N ALA A 212 15.48 -15.93 10.28
CA ALA A 212 14.40 -15.04 10.70
C ALA A 212 14.12 -13.87 9.73
N PRO A 213 15.13 -13.17 9.16
CA PRO A 213 14.89 -12.07 8.22
C PRO A 213 14.17 -12.48 6.94
N TYR A 214 14.46 -13.67 6.40
CA TYR A 214 13.86 -14.16 5.15
C TYR A 214 12.40 -14.58 5.35
N VAL A 215 12.10 -15.25 6.46
CA VAL A 215 10.72 -15.60 6.82
C VAL A 215 9.89 -14.32 7.04
N LEU A 216 10.46 -13.32 7.71
CA LEU A 216 9.87 -12.00 7.87
C LEU A 216 9.61 -11.31 6.52
N ALA A 217 10.58 -11.31 5.62
CA ALA A 217 10.40 -10.75 4.28
C ALA A 217 9.26 -11.43 3.52
N ALA A 218 9.16 -12.76 3.60
CA ALA A 218 8.07 -13.51 2.98
C ALA A 218 6.70 -13.19 3.59
N ALA A 219 6.59 -13.18 4.92
CA ALA A 219 5.35 -12.82 5.61
C ALA A 219 4.90 -11.40 5.28
N ARG A 220 5.83 -10.44 5.32
CA ARG A 220 5.57 -9.04 4.96
C ARG A 220 5.14 -8.91 3.50
N ALA A 221 5.78 -9.63 2.58
CA ALA A 221 5.41 -9.63 1.17
C ALA A 221 3.98 -10.14 0.95
N LEU A 222 3.58 -11.20 1.65
CA LEU A 222 2.21 -11.73 1.59
C LEU A 222 1.18 -10.73 2.13
N VAL A 223 1.46 -10.07 3.25
CA VAL A 223 0.58 -9.03 3.79
C VAL A 223 0.46 -7.85 2.83
N ILE A 224 1.57 -7.38 2.26
CA ILE A 224 1.56 -6.28 1.28
C ILE A 224 0.80 -6.70 0.02
N ALA A 225 0.95 -7.93 -0.45
CA ALA A 225 0.22 -8.45 -1.60
C ALA A 225 -1.30 -8.56 -1.35
N TYR A 226 -1.69 -9.01 -0.15
CA TYR A 226 -3.08 -9.01 0.28
C TYR A 226 -3.65 -7.59 0.33
N LEU A 227 -2.92 -6.65 0.93
CA LEU A 227 -3.30 -5.25 0.95
C LEU A 227 -3.45 -4.71 -0.47
N ALA A 228 -2.48 -4.97 -1.36
CA ALA A 228 -2.55 -4.52 -2.74
C ALA A 228 -3.85 -4.96 -3.46
N LEU A 229 -4.34 -6.17 -3.19
CA LEU A 229 -5.65 -6.65 -3.69
C LEU A 229 -6.82 -5.84 -3.14
N VAL A 230 -6.85 -5.58 -1.84
CA VAL A 230 -7.92 -4.78 -1.22
C VAL A 230 -7.87 -3.34 -1.73
N PHE A 231 -6.67 -2.75 -1.77
CA PHE A 231 -6.43 -1.39 -2.25
C PHE A 231 -6.84 -1.21 -3.71
N ALA A 232 -6.46 -2.14 -4.59
CA ALA A 232 -6.83 -2.07 -6.00
C ALA A 232 -8.34 -2.06 -6.19
N ARG A 233 -9.05 -2.97 -5.50
CA ARG A 233 -10.51 -3.07 -5.61
C ARG A 233 -11.22 -1.85 -5.03
N GLN A 234 -10.81 -1.42 -3.85
CA GLN A 234 -11.44 -0.31 -3.16
C GLN A 234 -11.16 1.02 -3.87
N TYR A 235 -9.96 1.18 -4.43
CA TYR A 235 -9.65 2.35 -5.26
C TYR A 235 -10.50 2.38 -6.53
N ASP A 236 -10.65 1.25 -7.25
CA ASP A 236 -11.48 1.12 -8.46
C ASP A 236 -12.94 1.53 -8.19
N GLU A 237 -13.50 1.07 -7.07
CA GLU A 237 -14.86 1.45 -6.65
C GLU A 237 -14.98 2.95 -6.34
N VAL A 238 -13.97 3.56 -5.72
CA VAL A 238 -13.97 5.00 -5.39
C VAL A 238 -13.58 5.88 -6.60
N SER A 239 -12.87 5.35 -7.59
CA SER A 239 -12.42 6.08 -8.78
C SER A 239 -13.47 6.16 -9.88
N PHE A 240 -14.15 5.05 -10.18
CA PHE A 240 -15.01 4.95 -11.36
C PHE A 240 -16.51 5.17 -11.08
N PHE A 241 -16.95 5.23 -9.81
CA PHE A 241 -18.36 5.52 -9.47
C PHE A 241 -18.79 6.99 -9.67
N ARG A 242 -17.91 7.89 -10.13
CA ARG A 242 -18.23 9.33 -10.31
C ARG A 242 -18.49 9.76 -11.76
N ARG A 243 -18.66 8.82 -12.69
CA ARG A 243 -19.05 9.11 -14.08
C ARG A 243 -20.07 8.09 -14.54
N TYR A 244 -21.36 8.35 -14.29
CA TYR A 244 -22.50 8.17 -15.18
C TYR A 244 -23.69 8.90 -14.57
#